data_AF-A0A6P2RUL1-F1
#
_entry.id   AF-A0A6P2RUL1-F1
#
_cell.length_a   1.000
_cell.length_b   1.000
_cell.length_c   1.000
_cell.angle_alpha   90.00
_cell.angle_beta   90.00
_cell.angle_gamma   90.00
#
_symmetry.space_group_name_H-M   'P 1'
#
loop_
_entity.id
_entity.type
_entity.pdbx_description
1 polymer ?
#
loop_
_entity_poly.entity_id
_entity_poly.type
_entity_poly.pdbx_seq_one_letter_code
_entity_poly.pdbx_strand_id
1 'polypeptide(L)'
;MTNYLEIPYEALGPDGRERSRYACTIGELPHSMRLQACEDATKRIAHLIGRESTRRIPFGMPVYVAFSMRPADADRHKFRAVLRMRGADLPLTYCMIEAIRAVPVAAE
;
A
#
# COMPACT_ATOMS: atom_id res chain seq x y z
N MET A 1 2.69 0.99 -16.69
CA MET A 1 2.85 0.48 -15.31
C MET A 1 3.82 1.41 -14.61
N THR A 2 3.40 2.08 -13.54
CA THR A 2 4.19 3.16 -12.93
C THR A 2 5.26 2.57 -12.02
N ASN A 3 6.54 2.85 -12.28
CA ASN A 3 7.61 2.43 -11.37
C ASN A 3 7.75 3.44 -10.22
N TYR A 4 7.29 3.06 -9.02
CA TYR A 4 7.32 3.94 -7.85
C TYR A 4 8.67 3.93 -7.11
N LEU A 5 9.52 2.91 -7.28
CA LEU A 5 10.72 2.72 -6.46
C LEU A 5 11.91 3.60 -6.85
N GLU A 6 11.83 4.31 -7.97
CA GLU A 6 12.89 5.19 -8.46
C GLU A 6 12.56 6.67 -8.29
N ILE A 7 11.45 6.98 -7.58
CA ILE A 7 11.02 8.34 -7.34
C ILE A 7 11.90 8.97 -6.25
N PRO A 8 12.66 10.03 -6.55
CA PRO A 8 13.49 10.69 -5.55
C PRO A 8 12.62 11.38 -4.50
N TYR A 9 13.10 11.35 -3.26
CA TYR A 9 12.46 11.92 -2.08
C TYR A 9 13.54 12.51 -1.17
N GLU A 10 13.30 13.75 -0.73
CA GLU A 10 14.15 14.42 0.25
C GLU A 10 13.65 14.09 1.64
N ALA A 11 14.48 13.37 2.40
CA ALA A 11 14.18 12.92 3.74
C ALA A 11 15.08 13.59 4.76
N LEU A 12 14.57 13.76 5.98
CA LEU A 12 15.40 14.14 7.11
C LEU A 12 16.09 12.89 7.68
N GLY A 13 17.41 12.87 7.66
CA GLY A 13 18.22 11.82 8.24
C GLY A 13 18.17 11.81 9.78
N PRO A 14 18.63 10.73 10.44
CA PRO A 14 18.68 10.63 11.90
C PRO A 14 19.60 11.70 12.55
N ASP A 15 20.54 12.22 11.79
CA ASP A 15 21.45 13.31 12.14
C ASP A 15 20.83 14.71 11.95
N GLY A 16 19.55 14.78 11.58
CA GLY A 16 18.84 16.04 11.33
C GLY A 16 19.24 16.72 10.02
N ARG A 17 19.94 16.03 9.11
CA ARG A 17 20.36 16.57 7.82
C ARG A 17 19.49 16.04 6.68
N GLU A 18 19.21 16.89 5.71
CA GLU A 18 18.51 16.48 4.49
C GLU A 18 19.35 15.48 3.70
N ARG A 19 18.71 14.42 3.23
CA ARG A 19 19.32 13.40 2.39
C ARG A 19 18.34 12.99 1.30
N SER A 20 18.83 12.91 0.08
CA SER A 20 18.07 12.35 -1.04
C SER A 20 18.10 10.83 -0.96
N ARG A 21 16.92 10.21 -1.01
CA ARG A 21 16.74 8.77 -1.16
C ARG A 21 15.57 8.50 -2.10
N TYR A 22 15.27 7.24 -2.38
CA TYR A 22 14.04 6.90 -3.07
C TYR A 22 12.85 6.86 -2.10
N ALA A 23 11.67 7.22 -2.61
CA ALA A 23 10.42 7.06 -1.88
C ALA A 23 10.22 5.59 -1.48
N CYS A 24 9.74 5.38 -0.27
CA CYS A 24 9.49 4.07 0.33
C CYS A 24 8.00 3.86 0.63
N THR A 25 7.27 4.95 0.89
CA THR A 25 5.82 4.94 1.19
C THR A 25 5.02 5.79 0.20
N ILE A 26 3.71 5.57 0.14
CA ILE A 26 2.82 6.38 -0.72
C ILE A 26 2.88 7.87 -0.32
N GLY A 27 3.04 8.18 0.96
CA GLY A 27 3.12 9.55 1.47
C GLY A 27 4.30 10.35 0.94
N GLU A 28 5.39 9.66 0.58
CA GLU A 28 6.62 10.26 0.07
C GLU A 28 6.57 10.54 -1.44
N LEU A 29 5.57 10.02 -2.14
CA LEU A 29 5.39 10.31 -3.57
C LEU A 29 4.95 11.76 -3.82
N PRO A 30 5.22 12.31 -5.03
CA PRO A 30 4.59 13.54 -5.50
C PRO A 30 3.07 13.46 -5.42
N HIS A 31 2.41 14.58 -5.09
CA HIS A 31 0.96 14.62 -4.90
C HIS A 31 0.16 14.02 -6.07
N SER A 32 0.61 14.28 -7.30
CA SER A 32 0.01 13.76 -8.54
C SER A 32 0.02 12.23 -8.65
N MET A 33 0.94 11.54 -7.97
CA MET A 33 1.11 10.09 -8.05
C MET A 33 0.39 9.33 -6.94
N ARG A 34 0.11 9.98 -5.81
CA ARG A 34 -0.47 9.36 -4.61
C ARG A 34 -1.82 8.71 -4.88
N LEU A 35 -2.64 9.34 -5.73
CA LEU A 35 -3.97 8.85 -6.06
C LEU A 35 -3.92 7.47 -6.71
N GLN A 36 -3.04 7.33 -7.72
CA GLN A 36 -2.84 6.08 -8.45
C GLN A 36 -2.18 5.03 -7.56
N ALA A 37 -1.18 5.41 -6.77
CA ALA A 37 -0.53 4.50 -5.83
C ALA A 37 -1.51 3.91 -4.81
N CYS A 38 -2.43 4.71 -4.26
CA CYS A 38 -3.50 4.21 -3.41
C CYS A 38 -4.42 3.22 -4.13
N GLU A 39 -4.70 3.42 -5.43
CA GLU A 39 -5.51 2.51 -6.23
C GLU A 39 -4.80 1.17 -6.47
N ASP A 40 -3.53 1.20 -6.85
CA ASP A 40 -2.74 0.00 -7.08
C ASP A 40 -2.57 -0.81 -5.78
N ALA A 41 -2.30 -0.11 -4.66
CA ALA A 41 -2.26 -0.72 -3.33
C ALA A 41 -3.60 -1.34 -2.93
N THR A 42 -4.72 -0.72 -3.30
CA THR A 42 -6.06 -1.28 -3.03
C THR A 42 -6.23 -2.62 -3.70
N LYS A 43 -5.89 -2.74 -5.00
CA LYS A 43 -6.01 -3.98 -5.77
C LYS A 43 -5.14 -5.10 -5.19
N ARG A 44 -3.88 -4.78 -4.84
CA ARG A 44 -2.96 -5.76 -4.26
C ARG A 44 -3.39 -6.22 -2.87
N ILE A 45 -3.79 -5.29 -2.02
CA ILE A 45 -4.23 -5.61 -0.65
C ILE A 45 -5.54 -6.39 -0.68
N ALA A 46 -6.48 -6.06 -1.57
CA ALA A 46 -7.71 -6.83 -1.78
C ALA A 46 -7.40 -8.31 -2.05
N HIS A 47 -6.47 -8.57 -2.97
CA HIS A 47 -5.99 -9.92 -3.26
C HIS A 47 -5.31 -10.57 -2.03
N LEU A 48 -4.42 -9.84 -1.35
CA LEU A 48 -3.69 -10.34 -0.18
C LEU A 48 -4.63 -10.79 0.94
N ILE A 49 -5.65 -9.99 1.25
CA ILE A 49 -6.58 -10.28 2.34
C ILE A 49 -7.73 -11.18 1.92
N GLY A 50 -7.87 -11.48 0.62
CA GLY A 50 -8.95 -12.30 0.07
C GLY A 50 -10.32 -11.63 0.17
N ARG A 51 -10.37 -10.30 0.03
CA ARG A 51 -11.61 -9.52 0.15
C ARG A 51 -11.64 -8.38 -0.85
N GLU A 52 -12.79 -8.17 -1.48
CA GLU A 52 -13.00 -7.04 -2.37
C GLU A 52 -13.04 -5.72 -1.60
N SER A 53 -12.40 -4.71 -2.18
CA SER A 53 -12.48 -3.33 -1.68
C SER A 53 -13.80 -2.69 -2.10
N THR A 54 -14.49 -2.02 -1.17
CA THR A 54 -15.69 -1.22 -1.49
C THR A 54 -15.35 0.16 -2.04
N ARG A 55 -14.11 0.60 -1.85
CA ARG A 55 -13.57 1.85 -2.35
C ARG A 55 -12.04 1.77 -2.41
N ARG A 56 -11.42 2.74 -3.08
CA ARG A 56 -9.97 2.94 -2.98
C ARG A 56 -9.55 3.23 -1.53
N ILE A 57 -8.38 2.74 -1.15
CA ILE A 57 -7.72 3.10 0.11
C ILE A 57 -7.61 4.63 0.23
N PRO A 58 -8.22 5.22 1.29
CA PRO A 58 -8.08 6.64 1.59
C PRO A 58 -6.65 6.95 2.07
N PHE A 59 -6.04 8.03 1.55
CA PHE A 59 -4.67 8.42 1.88
C PHE A 59 -4.47 8.66 3.39
N GLY A 60 -5.40 9.36 4.05
CA GLY A 60 -5.26 9.73 5.46
C GLY A 60 -5.91 8.79 6.48
N MET A 61 -6.62 7.74 6.05
CA MET A 61 -7.37 6.86 6.96
C MET A 61 -6.83 5.43 6.92
N PRO A 62 -7.13 4.61 7.96
CA PRO A 62 -6.73 3.21 7.98
C PRO A 62 -7.24 2.41 6.79
N VAL A 63 -6.40 1.49 6.30
CA VAL A 63 -6.70 0.63 5.14
C VAL A 63 -8.00 -0.16 5.30
N TYR A 64 -8.33 -0.64 6.49
CA TYR A 64 -9.54 -1.43 6.74
C TYR A 64 -10.84 -0.71 6.30
N VAL A 65 -10.85 0.63 6.28
CA VAL A 65 -12.00 1.45 5.86
C VAL A 65 -12.36 1.18 4.39
N ALA A 66 -11.37 0.86 3.57
CA ALA A 66 -11.54 0.54 2.15
C ALA A 66 -12.25 -0.80 1.92
N PHE A 67 -12.28 -1.66 2.93
CA PHE A 67 -12.82 -3.02 2.88
C PHE A 67 -14.11 -3.18 3.71
N SER A 68 -14.71 -2.05 4.11
CA SER A 68 -15.89 -2.00 4.99
C SER A 68 -15.76 -2.86 6.25
N MET A 69 -14.54 -2.97 6.78
CA MET A 69 -14.28 -3.68 8.03
C MET A 69 -14.48 -2.74 9.22
N ARG A 70 -14.91 -3.28 10.36
CA ARG A 70 -14.84 -2.53 11.63
C ARG A 70 -13.43 -2.62 12.21
N PRO A 71 -13.01 -1.67 13.05
CA PRO A 71 -11.69 -1.70 13.68
C PRO A 71 -11.39 -3.02 14.41
N ALA A 72 -12.37 -3.55 15.15
CA ALA A 72 -12.24 -4.82 15.87
C ALA A 72 -12.03 -6.02 14.94
N ASP A 73 -12.66 -6.02 13.76
CA ASP A 73 -12.49 -7.08 12.77
C ASP A 73 -11.09 -6.99 12.12
N ALA A 74 -10.58 -5.77 11.92
CA ALA A 74 -9.21 -5.55 11.43
C ALA A 74 -8.15 -6.02 12.43
N ASP A 75 -8.36 -5.76 13.73
CA ASP A 75 -7.43 -6.17 14.79
C ASP A 75 -7.32 -7.70 14.93
N ARG A 76 -8.42 -8.41 14.66
CA ARG A 76 -8.47 -9.89 14.68
C ARG A 76 -7.95 -10.53 13.39
N HIS A 77 -7.70 -9.75 12.34
CA HIS A 77 -7.30 -10.28 11.05
C HIS A 77 -5.81 -10.66 11.03
N LYS A 78 -5.45 -11.70 10.25
CA LYS A 78 -4.05 -12.11 10.04
C LYS A 78 -3.15 -10.99 9.50
N PHE A 79 -3.74 -10.07 8.72
CA PHE A 79 -3.06 -8.90 8.16
C PHE A 79 -3.34 -7.59 8.94
N ARG A 80 -3.59 -7.67 10.25
CA ARG A 80 -3.92 -6.50 11.08
C ARG A 80 -2.94 -5.34 10.94
N ALA A 81 -1.63 -5.62 10.79
CA ALA A 81 -0.59 -4.61 10.68
C ALA A 81 -0.83 -3.70 9.47
N VAL A 82 -1.15 -4.28 8.31
CA VAL A 82 -1.44 -3.53 7.08
C VAL A 82 -2.80 -2.84 7.17
N LEU A 83 -3.81 -3.55 7.67
CA LEU A 83 -5.18 -3.02 7.78
C LEU A 83 -5.28 -1.78 8.67
N ARG A 84 -4.37 -1.64 9.65
CA ARG A 84 -4.28 -0.50 10.56
C ARG A 84 -3.42 0.65 10.04
N MET A 85 -2.55 0.44 9.06
CA MET A 85 -1.77 1.52 8.45
C MET A 85 -2.69 2.53 7.79
N ARG A 86 -2.31 3.81 7.81
CA ARG A 86 -2.95 4.82 6.96
C ARG A 86 -2.47 4.64 5.52
N GLY A 87 -3.27 5.05 4.54
CA GLY A 87 -2.89 4.97 3.13
C GLY A 87 -1.54 5.63 2.81
N ALA A 88 -1.22 6.74 3.46
CA ALA A 88 0.06 7.45 3.30
C ALA A 88 1.26 6.65 3.83
N ASP A 89 1.05 5.85 4.88
CA ASP A 89 2.11 5.07 5.53
C ASP A 89 2.34 3.72 4.83
N LEU A 90 1.53 3.38 3.81
CA LEU A 90 1.66 2.12 3.09
C LEU A 90 2.99 2.07 2.31
N PRO A 91 3.76 0.98 2.45
CA PRO A 91 4.92 0.71 1.61
C PRO A 91 4.55 0.63 0.13
N LEU A 92 5.43 1.16 -0.74
CA LEU A 92 5.25 1.12 -2.19
C LEU A 92 5.25 -0.29 -2.77
N THR A 93 5.74 -1.29 -2.03
CA THR A 93 5.67 -2.70 -2.41
C THR A 93 4.22 -3.20 -2.53
N TYR A 94 3.25 -2.55 -1.86
CA TYR A 94 1.84 -2.86 -2.07
C TYR A 94 1.29 -2.28 -3.38
N CYS A 95 1.93 -1.26 -3.97
CA CYS A 95 1.53 -0.71 -5.27
C CYS A 95 2.04 -1.54 -6.45
N MET A 96 2.94 -2.50 -6.19
CA MET A 96 3.50 -3.36 -7.23
C MET A 96 2.63 -4.58 -7.42
N ILE A 97 1.98 -4.64 -8.58
CA ILE A 97 1.50 -5.91 -9.12
C ILE A 97 2.71 -6.51 -9.82
N GLU A 98 3.66 -7.08 -9.08
CA GLU A 98 4.46 -8.13 -9.72
C GLU A 98 3.43 -9.13 -10.23
N ALA A 99 3.41 -9.32 -11.55
CA ALA A 99 2.51 -10.26 -12.20
C ALA A 99 2.52 -11.50 -11.33
N ILE A 100 1.40 -11.76 -10.66
CA ILE A 100 1.22 -13.00 -9.93
C ILE A 100 1.38 -14.02 -11.04
N ARG A 101 2.58 -14.60 -11.16
CA ARG A 101 2.81 -15.76 -11.99
C ARG A 101 1.76 -16.72 -11.47
N ALA A 102 0.73 -16.93 -12.28
CA ALA A 102 -0.26 -17.95 -12.05
C ALA A 102 0.55 -19.20 -11.70
N VAL A 103 0.55 -19.57 -10.43
CA VAL A 103 0.99 -20.90 -10.05
C VAL A 103 -0.07 -21.77 -10.71
N PRO A 104 0.25 -22.58 -11.74
CA PRO A 104 -0.72 -23.55 -12.21
C PRO A 104 -1.04 -24.41 -11.00
N VAL A 105 -2.29 -24.36 -10.54
CA VAL A 105 -2.82 -25.34 -9.62
C VAL A 105 -2.62 -26.67 -10.33
N ALA A 106 -1.71 -27.49 -9.83
CA ALA A 106 -1.54 -28.85 -10.29
C ALA A 106 -2.90 -29.52 -10.15
N ALA A 107 -3.50 -29.88 -11.29
CA ALA A 107 -4.60 -30.81 -11.33
C ALA A 107 -3.99 -32.21 -11.17
N GLU A 108 -4.38 -32.87 -10.08
CA GLU A 108 -4.24 -34.33 -9.89
C GLU A 108 -4.90 -35.11 -11.03
#